data_AF-A0A7L2B0Y0-F1
#
_entry.id   AF-A0A7L2B0Y0-F1
#
_cell.length_a   1.000
_cell.length_b   1.000
_cell.length_c   1.000
_cell.angle_alpha   90.00
_cell.angle_beta   90.00
_cell.angle_gamma   90.00
#
_symmetry.space_group_name_H-M   'P 1'
#
loop_
_entity.id
_entity.type
_entity.pdbx_description
1 polymer ?
#
loop_
_entity_poly.entity_id
_entity_poly.type
_entity_poly.pdbx_seq_one_letter_code
_entity_poly.pdbx_strand_id
1 'polypeptide(L)'
;LGEGLGAKETPQQRYQRLQHEVQELVQEVEQIQGTGIPRGGTSIPVGVAKEELTPMALARQVEGLKQQLLCSHLEKLLGPAAAVDFADPEGAVAK
;
A
#
# COMPACT_ATOMS: atom_id res chain seq x y z
N LEU A 1 17.11 -13.29 -22.36
CA LEU A 1 16.48 -13.73 -21.10
C LEU A 1 15.17 -12.97 -21.01
N GLY A 2 14.05 -13.66 -21.20
CA GLY A 2 12.82 -13.06 -21.72
C GLY A 2 12.14 -12.05 -20.79
N GLU A 3 12.07 -10.80 -21.26
CA GLU A 3 11.03 -9.84 -20.88
C GLU A 3 9.67 -10.39 -21.33
N GLY A 4 8.96 -11.00 -20.38
CA GLY A 4 7.68 -11.69 -20.60
C GLY A 4 6.50 -10.74 -20.81
N LEU A 5 6.46 -10.09 -21.96
CA LEU A 5 5.22 -9.62 -22.58
C LEU A 5 4.37 -10.87 -22.95
N GLY A 6 3.39 -11.27 -22.13
CA GLY A 6 2.47 -12.32 -22.58
C GLY A 6 1.48 -12.97 -21.60
N ALA A 7 1.65 -12.91 -20.29
CA ALA A 7 0.68 -13.49 -19.36
C ALA A 7 0.31 -12.46 -18.29
N LYS A 8 -0.99 -12.17 -18.13
CA LYS A 8 -1.49 -11.48 -16.92
C LYS A 8 -1.00 -12.30 -15.73
N GLU A 9 -0.23 -11.69 -14.86
CA GLU A 9 0.23 -12.29 -13.60
C GLU A 9 -0.96 -12.98 -12.91
N THR A 10 -0.75 -14.21 -12.43
CA THR A 10 -1.74 -14.87 -11.58
C THR A 10 -1.90 -14.07 -10.28
N PRO A 11 -3.06 -14.15 -9.60
CA PRO A 11 -3.26 -13.44 -8.34
C PRO A 11 -2.15 -13.72 -7.30
N GLN A 12 -1.66 -14.96 -7.25
CA GLN A 12 -0.57 -15.39 -6.37
C GLN A 12 0.77 -14.76 -6.76
N GLN A 13 1.10 -14.72 -8.05
CA GLN A 13 2.32 -14.06 -8.54
C GLN A 13 2.28 -12.56 -8.24
N ARG A 14 1.13 -11.90 -8.44
CA ARG A 14 0.95 -10.49 -8.05
C ARG A 14 1.17 -10.28 -6.56
N TYR A 15 0.60 -11.13 -5.73
CA TYR A 15 0.77 -11.02 -4.28
C TYR A 15 2.23 -11.12 -3.87
N GLN A 16 2.96 -12.10 -4.41
CA GLN A 16 4.39 -12.27 -4.13
C GLN A 16 5.24 -11.09 -4.59
N ARG A 17 4.98 -10.58 -5.81
CA ARG A 17 5.66 -9.37 -6.31
C ARG A 17 5.37 -8.16 -5.41
N LEU A 18 4.11 -7.93 -5.08
CA LEU A 18 3.70 -6.78 -4.28
C LEU A 18 4.27 -6.87 -2.85
N GLN A 19 4.35 -8.07 -2.28
CA GLN A 19 4.98 -8.30 -0.98
C GLN A 19 6.46 -7.91 -0.99
N HIS A 20 7.18 -8.28 -2.04
CA HIS A 20 8.60 -7.92 -2.22
C HIS A 20 8.77 -6.41 -2.40
N GLU A 21 7.98 -5.80 -3.28
CA GLU A 21 8.02 -4.35 -3.55
C GLU A 21 7.72 -3.52 -2.29
N VAL A 22 6.75 -3.95 -1.47
CA VAL A 22 6.47 -3.29 -0.17
C VAL A 22 7.66 -3.42 0.78
N GLN A 23 8.32 -4.58 0.81
CA GLN A 23 9.46 -4.81 1.69
C GLN A 23 10.68 -3.97 1.28
N GLU A 24 10.95 -3.85 -0.03
CA GLU A 24 11.97 -2.95 -0.57
C GLU A 24 11.67 -1.49 -0.25
N LEU A 25 10.41 -1.06 -0.44
CA LEU A 25 10.00 0.32 -0.14
C LEU A 25 10.15 0.67 1.34
N VAL A 26 9.81 -0.25 2.26
CA VAL A 26 10.03 -0.07 3.69
C VAL A 26 11.53 0.10 3.98
N GLN A 27 12.37 -0.73 3.39
CA GLN A 27 13.81 -0.68 3.58
C GLN A 27 14.44 0.61 3.02
N GLU A 28 13.94 1.11 1.88
CA GLU A 28 14.35 2.40 1.33
C GLU A 28 13.95 3.57 2.24
N VAL A 29 12.73 3.54 2.79
CA VAL A 29 12.24 4.56 3.73
C VAL A 29 13.08 4.57 5.01
N GLU A 30 13.46 3.41 5.53
CA GLU A 30 14.36 3.30 6.68
C GLU A 30 15.77 3.82 6.36
N GLN A 31 16.30 3.51 5.18
CA GLN A 31 17.60 4.03 4.73
C GLN A 31 17.58 5.55 4.55
N ILE A 32 16.54 6.13 3.95
CA ILE A 32 16.39 7.57 3.79
C ILE A 32 16.27 8.25 5.15
N GLN A 33 15.57 7.65 6.12
CA GLN A 33 15.51 8.17 7.49
C GLN A 33 16.85 8.03 8.24
N GLY A 34 17.57 6.92 8.03
CA GLY A 34 18.87 6.65 8.65
C GLY A 34 20.03 7.46 8.07
N THR A 35 19.95 7.86 6.79
CA THR A 35 20.99 8.63 6.09
C THR A 35 20.64 10.12 5.96
N GLY A 36 19.39 10.50 6.22
CA GLY A 36 18.84 11.76 5.76
C GLY A 36 18.45 12.79 6.81
N ILE A 37 18.95 12.78 8.06
CA ILE A 37 18.89 13.96 8.94
C ILE A 37 20.12 14.01 9.89
N PRO A 38 21.16 14.82 9.59
CA PRO A 38 22.00 15.36 10.64
C PRO A 38 21.13 16.28 11.51
N ARG A 39 21.19 16.09 12.83
CA ARG A 39 20.62 17.03 13.81
C ARG A 39 21.14 18.44 13.53
N GLY A 40 20.27 19.28 12.97
CA GLY A 40 20.46 20.72 12.86
C GLY A 40 20.98 21.21 11.49
N GLY A 41 20.20 22.08 10.85
CA GLY A 41 20.69 23.00 9.82
C GLY A 41 20.30 22.68 8.37
N THR A 42 19.30 23.43 7.89
CA THR A 42 18.99 23.90 6.54
C THR A 42 19.89 23.47 5.36
N SER A 43 19.32 22.83 4.33
CA SER A 43 19.46 23.23 2.90
C SER A 43 18.72 22.28 1.94
N ILE A 44 17.81 22.84 1.13
CA ILE A 44 17.24 22.20 -0.06
C ILE A 44 17.39 23.19 -1.23
N PRO A 45 18.07 22.84 -2.33
CA PRO A 45 17.86 23.48 -3.64
C PRO A 45 17.08 22.52 -4.58
N VAL A 46 15.82 22.82 -4.94
CA VAL A 46 15.28 23.52 -6.15
C VAL A 46 15.06 22.61 -7.38
N GLY A 47 13.77 22.47 -7.77
CA GLY A 47 13.25 21.96 -9.05
C GLY A 47 13.11 20.43 -9.14
N VAL A 48 11.98 19.78 -9.41
CA VAL A 48 10.67 20.10 -10.02
C VAL A 48 9.67 19.05 -9.48
N ALA A 49 8.39 19.41 -9.30
CA ALA A 49 7.31 18.53 -8.81
C ALA A 49 7.58 17.86 -7.44
N LYS A 50 7.87 18.69 -6.44
CA LYS A 50 8.08 18.27 -5.04
C LYS A 50 6.79 18.44 -4.21
N GLU A 51 5.65 18.09 -4.78
CA GLU A 51 4.42 18.00 -3.98
C GLU A 51 4.47 16.66 -3.23
N GLU A 52 4.88 16.75 -1.96
CA GLU A 52 4.70 15.73 -0.92
C GLU A 52 5.46 14.39 -1.01
N LEU A 53 6.74 14.36 -1.41
CA LEU A 53 7.63 13.25 -0.99
C LEU A 53 8.13 13.46 0.44
N THR A 54 7.21 13.70 1.38
CA THR A 54 7.53 13.64 2.80
C THR A 54 7.39 12.19 3.27
N PRO A 55 8.26 11.69 4.17
CA PRO A 55 8.13 10.34 4.72
C PRO A 55 6.73 10.05 5.29
N MET A 56 6.08 11.08 5.85
CA MET A 56 4.73 10.98 6.38
C MET A 56 3.66 10.84 5.29
N ALA A 57 3.79 11.56 4.16
CA ALA A 57 2.88 11.39 3.02
C ALA A 57 3.02 10.01 2.39
N LEU A 58 4.25 9.49 2.29
CA LEU A 58 4.49 8.14 1.80
C LEU A 58 3.94 7.07 2.76
N ALA A 59 4.12 7.23 4.07
CA ALA A 59 3.54 6.33 5.07
C ALA A 59 2.00 6.28 4.98
N ARG A 60 1.34 7.43 4.78
CA ARG A 60 -0.12 7.49 4.57
C ARG A 60 -0.55 6.78 3.28
N GLN A 61 0.22 6.92 2.20
CA GLN A 61 -0.05 6.20 0.95
C GLN A 61 0.08 4.69 1.12
N VAL A 62 1.15 4.24 1.79
CA VAL A 62 1.36 2.82 2.11
C VAL A 62 0.23 2.26 2.98
N GLU A 63 -0.23 3.01 3.98
CA GLU A 63 -1.36 2.61 4.80
C GLU A 63 -2.66 2.50 4.00
N GLY A 64 -2.92 3.45 3.08
CA GLY A 64 -4.04 3.39 2.14
C GLY A 64 -3.99 2.15 1.24
N LEU A 65 -2.83 1.86 0.66
CA LEU A 65 -2.62 0.67 -0.19
C LEU A 65 -2.82 -0.64 0.60
N LYS A 66 -2.33 -0.70 1.84
CA LYS A 66 -2.55 -1.85 2.74
C LYS A 66 -4.04 -2.07 2.98
N GLN A 67 -4.79 -1.00 3.23
CA GLN A 67 -6.24 -1.09 3.45
C GLN A 67 -6.98 -1.58 2.20
N GLN A 68 -6.61 -1.09 1.02
CA GLN A 68 -7.20 -1.55 -0.24
C GLN A 68 -6.93 -3.04 -0.50
N LEU A 69 -5.70 -3.50 -0.23
CA LEU A 69 -5.34 -4.91 -0.34
C LEU A 69 -6.17 -5.79 0.60
N LEU A 70 -6.32 -5.36 1.85
CA LEU A 70 -7.10 -6.07 2.86
C LEU A 70 -8.57 -6.18 2.44
N CYS A 71 -9.19 -5.09 2.01
CA CYS A 71 -10.58 -5.08 1.53
C CYS A 71 -10.75 -6.03 0.34
N SER A 72 -9.86 -5.98 -0.66
CA SER A 72 -9.93 -6.87 -1.83
C SER A 72 -9.75 -8.35 -1.45
N HIS A 73 -8.93 -8.65 -0.46
CA HIS A 73 -8.79 -10.01 0.05
C HIS A 73 -10.05 -10.47 0.79
N LEU A 74 -10.63 -9.59 1.61
CA LEU A 74 -11.83 -9.85 2.39
C LEU A 74 -13.05 -10.09 1.48
N GLU A 75 -13.21 -9.32 0.41
CA GLU A 75 -14.24 -9.55 -0.63
C GLU A 75 -14.13 -10.94 -1.26
N LYS A 76 -12.90 -11.43 -1.52
CA LYS A 76 -12.68 -12.79 -2.05
C LYS A 76 -13.04 -13.88 -1.05
N LEU A 77 -12.77 -13.65 0.24
CA LEU A 77 -13.06 -14.61 1.30
C LEU A 77 -14.55 -14.71 1.60
N LEU A 78 -15.23 -13.57 1.71
CA LEU A 78 -16.66 -13.53 2.03
C LEU A 78 -17.55 -13.83 0.81
N GLY A 79 -17.02 -13.58 -0.39
CA GLY A 79 -17.76 -13.74 -1.65
C GLY A 79 -18.62 -12.52 -1.97
N PRO A 80 -19.07 -12.39 -3.24
CA PRO A 80 -19.71 -11.17 -3.76
C PRO A 80 -21.11 -10.88 -3.19
N ALA A 81 -21.71 -11.83 -2.47
CA ALA A 81 -23.03 -11.68 -1.85
C ALA A 81 -22.95 -11.32 -0.35
N ALA A 82 -21.75 -11.23 0.22
CA ALA A 82 -21.58 -10.89 1.62
C ALA A 82 -21.77 -9.39 1.85
N ALA A 83 -22.95 -9.03 2.35
CA ALA A 83 -23.19 -7.71 2.91
C ALA A 83 -22.73 -7.69 4.37
N VAL A 84 -21.77 -6.84 4.69
CA VAL A 84 -21.35 -6.58 6.07
C VAL A 84 -22.01 -5.28 6.51
N ASP A 85 -23.11 -5.38 7.25
CA ASP A 85 -23.71 -4.25 7.95
C ASP A 85 -23.22 -4.22 9.39
N PHE A 86 -22.38 -3.25 9.72
CA PHE A 86 -21.89 -3.08 11.10
C PHE A 86 -22.97 -2.55 12.05
N ALA A 87 -24.05 -1.97 11.53
CA ALA A 87 -25.20 -1.55 12.33
C ALA A 87 -26.18 -2.73 12.59
N ASP A 88 -26.10 -3.79 11.78
CA ASP A 88 -26.96 -4.97 11.89
C ASP A 88 -26.22 -6.28 11.56
N PRO A 89 -25.32 -6.73 12.44
CA PRO A 89 -24.49 -7.90 12.18
C PRO A 89 -25.31 -9.21 12.08
N GLU A 90 -26.52 -9.25 12.62
CA GLU A 90 -27.41 -10.42 12.60
C GLU A 90 -28.53 -10.33 11.55
N GLY A 91 -28.68 -9.19 10.87
CA GLY A 91 -29.79 -8.95 9.94
C GLY A 91 -31.16 -8.83 10.63
N ALA A 92 -31.16 -8.46 11.91
CA ALA A 92 -32.33 -8.46 12.79
C ALA A 92 -33.13 -7.15 12.76
N VAL A 93 -32.60 -6.05 12.22
CA VAL A 93 -33.34 -4.76 12.19
C VAL A 93 -34.29 -4.63 11.00
N ALA A 94 -34.21 -5.52 10.00
CA ALA A 94 -35.20 -5.60 8.93
C ALA A 94 -36.37 -6.52 9.34
N LYS A 95 -37.38 -5.94 10.00
CA LYS A 95 -38.72 -6.54 10.15
C LYS A 95 -39.82 -5.50 9.96
#